data_AF-A0A8J2UM73-F1
#
_entry.id   AF-A0A8J2UM73-F1
#
_cell.length_a   1.000
_cell.length_b   1.000
_cell.length_c   1.000
_cell.angle_alpha   90.00
_cell.angle_beta   90.00
_cell.angle_gamma   90.00
#
_symmetry.space_group_name_H-M   'P 1'
#
loop_
_entity.id
_entity.type
_entity.pdbx_description
1 polymer ?
#
loop_
_entity_poly.entity_id
_entity_poly.type
_entity_poly.pdbx_seq_one_letter_code
_entity_poly.pdbx_strand_id
1 'polypeptide(L)' 'MNTEINMAVAVVGPGAIGTTVAAMLHEVGRTPVLCGRTPRDHLALQEDGRSMTVPRPGSDEPKADHSHG' A
#
# COMPACT_ATOMS: atom_id res chain seq x y z
N MET A 1 -0.54 -25.88 13.31
CA MET A 1 0.61 -24.94 13.14
C MET A 1 0.26 -24.05 11.96
N ASN A 2 -0.16 -22.81 12.21
CA ASN A 2 -0.53 -21.87 11.16
C ASN A 2 0.74 -21.16 10.74
N THR A 3 1.26 -21.48 9.56
CA THR A 3 2.48 -20.84 9.05
C THR A 3 2.12 -19.41 8.69
N GLU A 4 2.46 -18.45 9.56
CA GLU A 4 2.34 -17.04 9.23
C GLU A 4 3.36 -16.72 8.14
N ILE A 5 2.94 -16.82 6.87
CA ILE A 5 3.75 -16.38 5.75
C ILE A 5 3.83 -14.86 5.85
N ASN A 6 4.96 -14.36 6.33
CA ASN A 6 5.32 -12.95 6.29
C ASN A 6 5.64 -12.54 4.83
N MET A 7 4.58 -12.42 4.04
CA MET A 7 4.65 -12.04 2.63
C MET A 7 4.63 -10.53 2.51
N ALA A 8 5.67 -9.96 1.89
CA ALA A 8 5.65 -8.56 1.48
C ALA A 8 4.59 -8.37 0.38
N VAL A 9 3.68 -7.41 0.58
CA VAL A 9 2.60 -7.09 -0.37
C VAL A 9 2.84 -5.69 -0.92
N ALA A 10 2.70 -5.52 -2.23
CA ALA A 10 2.71 -4.21 -2.88
C ALA A 10 1.34 -3.93 -3.50
N VAL A 11 0.83 -2.72 -3.29
CA VAL A 11 -0.36 -2.19 -3.95
C VAL A 11 0.09 -1.22 -5.04
N VAL A 12 -0.05 -1.66 -6.29
CA VAL A 12 0.25 -0.85 -7.48
C VAL A 12 -1.04 -0.17 -7.93
N GLY A 13 -1.03 1.16 -7.95
CA GLY A 13 -2.22 1.98 -8.21
C GLY A 13 -3.09 2.18 -6.96
N PRO A 14 -2.62 2.94 -5.95
CA PRO A 14 -3.39 3.29 -4.76
C PRO A 14 -4.46 4.35 -5.06
N GLY A 15 -5.40 4.02 -5.95
CA GLY A 15 -6.65 4.76 -6.15
C GLY A 15 -7.70 4.31 -5.13
N ALA A 16 -8.99 4.51 -5.42
CA ALA A 16 -10.07 4.16 -4.49
C ALA A 16 -9.99 2.69 -4.01
N ILE A 17 -9.95 1.73 -4.93
CA ILE A 17 -9.89 0.29 -4.61
C ILE A 17 -8.56 -0.08 -3.94
N GLY A 18 -7.45 0.43 -4.46
CA GLY A 18 -6.12 0.15 -3.90
C GLY A 18 -5.99 0.64 -2.46
N THR A 19 -6.58 1.78 -2.12
CA THR A 19 -6.64 2.30 -0.76
C THR A 19 -7.48 1.41 0.16
N THR A 20 -8.61 0.88 -0.30
CA THR A 20 -9.41 -0.08 0.48
C THR A 20 -8.60 -1.33 0.83
N VAL A 21 -7.94 -1.93 -0.16
CA VAL A 21 -7.09 -3.12 0.07
C VAL A 21 -5.92 -2.79 0.99
N ALA A 22 -5.28 -1.63 0.80
CA ALA A 22 -4.17 -1.19 1.63
C ALA A 22 -4.59 -0.98 3.10
N ALA A 23 -5.77 -0.40 3.32
CA ALA A 23 -6.32 -0.20 4.66
C ALA A 23 -6.61 -1.53 5.36
N MET A 24 -7.27 -2.46 4.67
CA MET A 24 -7.59 -3.78 5.23
C MET A 24 -6.32 -4.58 5.58
N LEU A 25 -5.28 -4.48 4.75
CA LEU A 25 -3.97 -5.10 5.04
C LEU A 25 -3.33 -4.44 6.28
N HIS A 26 -3.35 -3.10 6.35
CA HIS A 26 -2.80 -2.37 7.48
C HIS A 26 -3.54 -2.67 8.79
N GLU A 27 -4.86 -2.79 8.76
CA GLU A 27 -5.69 -3.18 9.92
C GLU A 27 -5.29 -4.54 10.50
N VAL A 28 -4.89 -5.50 9.66
CA VAL A 28 -4.42 -6.82 10.12
C VAL A 28 -2.91 -6.85 10.40
N GLY A 29 -2.26 -5.69 10.56
CA GLY A 29 -0.85 -5.57 10.91
C GLY A 29 0.13 -5.77 9.74
N ARG A 30 -0.36 -5.82 8.50
CA ARG A 30 0.46 -5.98 7.29
C ARG A 30 0.50 -4.66 6.54
N THR A 31 1.55 -3.86 6.69
CA THR A 31 1.66 -2.58 5.97
C THR A 31 2.20 -2.83 4.56
N PRO A 32 1.38 -2.63 3.50
CA PRO A 32 1.82 -2.91 2.13
C PRO A 32 2.69 -1.77 1.57
N VAL A 33 3.57 -2.10 0.64
CA VAL A 33 4.29 -1.13 -0.20
C VAL A 33 3.31 -0.42 -1.13
N LEU A 34 3.35 0.92 -1.20
CA LEU A 34 2.41 1.72 -2.00
C LEU A 34 3.10 2.30 -3.24
N CYS A 35 2.71 1.82 -4.42
CA CYS A 35 3.31 2.22 -5.70
C CYS A 35 2.29 2.96 -6.56
N GLY A 36 2.44 4.28 -6.72
CA GLY A 36 1.51 5.10 -7.50
C GLY A 36 2.22 6.14 -8.36
N ARG A 37 1.51 6.70 -9.35
CA ARG A 37 2.03 7.77 -10.21
C ARG A 37 2.22 9.09 -9.46
N THR A 38 1.39 9.36 -8.46
CA THR A 38 1.45 10.59 -7.67
C THR A 38 1.96 10.25 -6.26
N PRO A 39 3.02 10.93 -5.79
CA PRO A 39 3.48 10.78 -4.41
C PRO A 39 2.37 11.20 -3.45
N ARG A 40 2.16 10.42 -2.39
CA ARG A 40 1.29 10.75 -1.25
C ARG A 40 2.01 10.31 0.03
N ASP A 41 1.99 11.17 1.05
CA ASP A 41 2.55 10.85 2.37
C ASP A 41 1.76 9.75 3.11
N HIS A 42 0.47 9.62 2.80
CA HIS A 42 -0.42 8.61 3.35
C HIS A 42 -1.64 8.42 2.45
N LEU A 43 -2.34 7.30 2.66
CA LEU A 43 -3.69 7.07 2.14
C LEU A 43 -4.68 7.13 3.30
N ALA A 44 -5.86 7.70 3.04
CA ALA A 44 -6.96 7.69 3.99
C ALA A 44 -8.15 6.94 3.39
N LEU A 45 -8.65 5.94 4.11
CA LEU A 45 -9.94 5.30 3.83
C LEU A 45 -10.97 5.83 4.82
N GLN A 46 -12.07 6.36 4.29
CA GLN A 46 -13.26 6.73 5.06
C GLN A 46 -14.35 5.70 4.75
N GLU A 47 -14.86 5.03 5.78
CA GLU A 47 -15.91 4.01 5.68
C GLU A 47 -16.84 4.14 6.89
N ASP A 48 -18.14 4.35 6.65
CA ASP A 48 -19.21 4.50 7.66
C ASP A 48 -18.84 5.30 8.92
N GLY A 49 -18.15 6.43 8.74
CA GLY A 49 -17.74 7.34 9.83
C GLY A 49 -16.42 6.97 10.52
N ARG A 50 -15.79 5.86 10.12
CA ARG A 50 -14.45 5.45 10.54
C ARG A 50 -13.42 5.94 9.53
N SER A 51 -12.31 6.48 10.04
CA SER A 51 -11.13 6.86 9.27
C SER A 51 -9.98 5.90 9.53
N MET A 52 -9.32 5.45 8.48
CA MET A 52 -8.09 4.66 8.57
C MET A 52 -7.01 5.33 7.75
N THR A 53 -5.87 5.56 8.37
CA THR A 53 -4.69 6.14 7.71
C THR A 53 -3.68 5.05 7.47
N VAL A 54 -3.37 4.78 6.21
CA VAL A 54 -2.27 3.89 5.83
C VAL A 54 -1.05 4.77 5.59
N PRO A 55 0.02 4.65 6.40
CA PRO A 55 1.23 5.43 6.20
C PRO A 55 1.89 5.02 4.88
N ARG A 56 2.52 5.97 4.18
CA ARG A 56 3.44 5.60 3.11
C ARG A 56 4.62 4.83 3.72
N PRO A 57 4.94 3.61 3.26
CA PRO A 57 6.17 2.95 3.67
C PRO A 57 7.39 3.71 3.13
N GLY A 58 8.52 3.60 3.84
CA GLY A 58 9.77 4.30 3.49
C GLY A 58 10.11 4.16 2.01
N SER A 59 10.59 5.25 1.39
CA SER A 59 10.76 5.43 -0.06
C SER A 59 11.30 4.20 -0.79
N ASP A 60 10.39 3.35 -1.26
CA ASP A 60 10.67 2.42 -2.36
C ASP A 60 10.10 3.09 -3.62
N GLU A 61 10.84 4.07 -4.14
CA GLU A 61 10.58 4.58 -5.48
C GLU A 61 11.03 3.51 -6.48
N PRO A 62 10.13 3.05 -7.38
CA PRO A 62 10.52 2.10 -8.39
C PRO A 62 11.60 2.72 -9.27
N LYS A 63 12.78 2.08 -9.32
CA LYS A 63 13.81 2.43 -10.29
C LYS A 63 13.26 2.10 -11.68
N ALA A 64 13.10 3.11 -12.52
CA ALA A 64 12.78 2.89 -13.92
C ALA A 64 13.92 2.07 -14.55
N ASP A 65 13.61 0.86 -14.98
CA ASP A 65 14.52 0.08 -15.82
C ASP A 65 14.50 0.69 -17.23
N HIS A 66 15.54 1.44 -17.56
CA HIS A 66 15.77 2.00 -18.90
C HIS A 66 16.47 0.96 -19.82
N SER A 67 16.30 -0.35 -19.57
CA SER A 67 17.00 -1.41 -20.29
C SER A 67 16.19 -1.94 -21.47
N HIS A 68 15.65 -1.06 -22.31
CA HIS A 68 15.22 -1.42 -23.66
C HIS A 68 15.47 -0.22 -24.58
N GLY A 69 16.69 -0.17 -25.12
CA GLY A 69 17.08 0.65 -26.27
C GLY A 69 17.18 -0.22 -27.51
#